data_AF-A0A9J6QZE7-F1
#
_entry.id   AF-A0A9J6QZE7-F1
#
_cell.length_a   1.000
_cell.length_b   1.000
_cell.length_c   1.000
_cell.angle_alpha   90.00
_cell.angle_beta   90.00
_cell.angle_gamma   90.00
#
_symmetry.space_group_name_H-M   'P 1'
#
loop_
_entity.id
_entity.type
_entity.pdbx_description
1 polymer ?
#
loop_
_entity_poly.entity_id
_entity_poly.type
_entity_poly.pdbx_seq_one_letter_code
_entity_poly.pdbx_strand_id
1 'polypeptide(L)' 'MKCKDCKYCEQPFRQQSQCGKLGRKCYYCEHPKTATLKDEFGHPLHNFIGFGDMTPESPLTLKTCKRWCPLKGE' A
#
# COMPACT_ATOMS: atom_id res chain seq x y z
N MET A 1 11.36 -8.27 5.98
CA MET A 1 10.78 -6.90 6.15
C MET A 1 9.30 -6.94 5.80
N LYS A 2 8.43 -6.22 6.53
CA LYS A 2 6.98 -6.15 6.27
C LYS A 2 6.62 -4.70 5.94
N CYS A 3 5.76 -4.48 4.94
CA CYS A 3 5.32 -3.13 4.59
C CYS A 3 4.54 -2.44 5.72
N LYS A 4 3.84 -3.21 6.57
CA LYS A 4 3.07 -2.66 7.72
C LYS A 4 3.96 -1.92 8.73
N ASP A 5 5.19 -2.40 8.91
CA ASP A 5 6.15 -1.85 9.87
C ASP A 5 7.09 -0.80 9.23
N CYS A 6 6.85 -0.45 7.97
CA CYS A 6 7.65 0.51 7.23
C CYS A 6 7.22 1.94 7.55
N LYS A 7 8.17 2.82 7.86
CA LYS A 7 7.92 4.25 8.14
C LYS A 7 7.33 5.01 6.96
N TYR A 8 7.51 4.49 5.75
CA TYR A 8 7.01 5.08 4.50
C TYR A 8 5.65 4.53 4.08
N CYS A 9 5.02 3.68 4.90
CA CYS A 9 3.70 3.12 4.63
C CYS A 9 2.62 4.05 5.16
N GLU A 10 1.93 4.73 4.27
CA GLU A 10 0.84 5.65 4.58
C GLU A 10 -0.54 5.09 4.21
N GLN A 11 -1.55 5.58 4.91
CA GLN A 11 -2.97 5.21 4.74
C GLN A 11 -3.81 6.44 4.38
N PRO A 12 -3.67 7.01 3.18
CA PRO A 12 -4.25 8.30 2.83
C PRO A 12 -5.79 8.28 2.73
N PHE A 13 -6.41 7.13 2.45
CA PHE A 13 -7.87 7.06 2.29
C PHE A 13 -8.44 5.66 2.51
N ARG A 14 -9.75 5.63 2.75
CA ARG A 14 -10.58 4.42 2.66
C ARG A 14 -11.28 4.39 1.33
N GLN A 15 -11.41 3.19 0.77
CA GLN A 15 -12.24 2.99 -0.40
C GLN A 15 -13.71 3.30 -0.06
N GLN A 16 -14.43 3.95 -0.98
CA GLN A 16 -15.87 4.13 -0.80
C GLN A 16 -16.57 2.78 -0.73
N SER A 17 -17.48 2.67 0.23
CA SER A 17 -18.19 1.43 0.54
C SER A 17 -19.64 1.62 0.12
N GLN A 18 -20.17 0.71 -0.70
CA GLN A 18 -21.61 0.63 -0.94
C GLN A 18 -22.29 -0.03 0.27
N CYS A 19 -23.45 0.50 0.66
CA CYS A 19 -24.35 -0.05 1.68
C CYS A 19 -23.80 -0.10 3.14
N GLY A 20 -23.54 1.08 3.73
CA GLY A 20 -23.46 1.23 5.20
C GLY A 20 -22.30 0.51 5.90
N LYS A 21 -21.34 -0.05 5.16
CA LYS A 21 -20.13 -0.68 5.70
C LYS A 21 -18.96 0.29 5.70
N LEU A 22 -17.97 0.06 6.56
CA LEU A 22 -16.68 0.74 6.49
C LEU A 22 -15.83 0.11 5.39
N GLY A 23 -15.38 0.93 4.44
CA GLY A 23 -14.52 0.50 3.37
C GLY A 23 -13.10 0.18 3.86
N ARG A 24 -12.43 -0.68 3.10
CA ARG A 24 -11.03 -1.06 3.37
C ARG A 24 -10.13 0.16 3.17
N LYS A 25 -9.16 0.34 4.07
CA LYS A 25 -8.10 1.35 3.89
C LYS A 25 -7.21 0.98 2.71
N CYS A 26 -6.82 1.98 1.96
CA CYS A 26 -5.83 1.86 0.90
C CYS A 26 -4.47 2.28 1.47
N TYR A 27 -3.46 1.44 1.27
CA TYR A 27 -2.10 1.68 1.73
C TYR A 27 -1.18 2.02 0.56
N TYR A 28 -0.38 3.05 0.75
CA TYR A 28 0.56 3.57 -0.24
C TYR A 28 1.96 3.72 0.36
N CYS A 29 2.97 3.68 -0.49
CA CYS A 29 4.37 3.85 -0.10
C CYS A 29 4.87 5.23 -0.52
N GLU A 30 5.10 6.14 0.43
CA GLU A 30 5.59 7.51 0.16
C GLU A 30 7.12 7.59 -0.07
N HIS A 31 7.80 6.45 -0.22
CA HIS A 31 9.24 6.43 -0.37
C HIS A 31 9.66 7.16 -1.68
N PRO A 32 10.68 8.04 -1.70
CA PRO A 32 11.04 8.80 -2.90
C PRO A 32 11.39 7.91 -4.11
N LYS A 33 12.04 6.76 -3.85
CA LYS A 33 12.33 5.74 -4.89
C LYS A 33 11.08 5.13 -5.54
N THR A 34 9.89 5.18 -4.91
CA THR A 34 8.67 4.58 -5.50
C THR A 34 8.04 5.49 -6.55
N ALA A 35 8.23 6.80 -6.46
CA ALA A 35 7.80 7.75 -7.49
C ALA A 35 8.46 7.49 -8.86
N THR A 36 9.65 6.90 -8.86
CA THR A 36 10.38 6.53 -10.08
C THR A 36 10.11 5.09 -10.55
N LEU A 37 9.34 4.30 -9.80
CA LEU A 37 9.03 2.92 -10.17
C LEU A 37 7.97 2.88 -11.25
N LYS A 38 8.26 2.08 -12.27
CA LYS A 38 7.34 1.75 -13.35
C LYS A 38 7.05 0.26 -13.31
N ASP A 39 5.82 -0.11 -13.65
CA ASP A 39 5.43 -1.50 -13.81
C ASP A 39 6.05 -2.11 -15.09
N GLU A 40 5.85 -3.41 -15.34
CA GLU A 40 6.41 -4.08 -16.53
C GLU A 40 5.93 -3.44 -17.85
N PHE A 41 4.80 -2.74 -17.81
CA PHE A 41 4.22 -2.01 -18.93
C PHE A 41 4.66 -0.54 -19.01
N GLY A 42 5.61 -0.10 -18.18
CA GLY A 42 6.13 1.27 -18.19
C GLY A 42 5.22 2.31 -17.52
N HIS A 43 4.11 1.88 -16.93
CA HIS A 43 3.19 2.77 -16.22
C HIS A 43 3.69 3.07 -14.81
N PRO A 44 3.53 4.31 -14.31
CA PRO A 44 3.88 4.63 -12.93
C PRO A 44 3.10 3.74 -11.98
N LEU A 45 3.81 3.12 -11.03
CA LEU A 45 3.22 2.10 -10.15
C LEU A 45 2.28 2.69 -9.08
N HIS A 46 2.14 4.03 -9.05
CA HIS A 46 1.31 4.80 -8.13
C HIS A 46 1.45 4.38 -6.66
N ASN A 47 2.63 3.88 -6.29
CA ASN A 47 3.02 3.57 -4.91
C ASN A 47 2.06 2.63 -4.15
N PHE A 48 1.17 1.93 -4.84
CA PHE A 48 0.06 1.23 -4.20
C PHE A 48 0.49 -0.11 -3.60
N ILE A 49 0.44 -0.21 -2.26
CA ILE A 49 0.83 -1.41 -1.54
C ILE A 49 -0.31 -2.42 -1.54
N GLY A 50 -1.53 -1.99 -1.22
CA GLY A 50 -2.67 -2.90 -1.11
C GLY A 50 -3.76 -2.38 -0.19
N PHE A 51 -4.70 -3.27 0.11
CA PHE A 51 -5.84 -2.97 0.96
C PHE A 51 -5.66 -3.53 2.37
N GLY A 52 -6.20 -2.81 3.34
CA GLY A 52 -6.40 -3.31 4.69
C GLY A 52 -7.60 -4.24 4.83
N ASP A 53 -7.81 -4.72 6.05
CA ASP A 53 -8.95 -5.57 6.38
C ASP A 53 -10.28 -4.76 6.49
N MET A 54 -11.41 -5.44 6.69
CA MET A 54 -12.73 -4.80 6.85
C MET A 54 -12.98 -4.28 8.28
N THR A 55 -12.02 -4.43 9.19
CA THR A 55 -12.12 -3.88 10.55
C THR A 55 -12.01 -2.34 10.58
N PRO A 56 -12.50 -1.67 11.64
CA PRO A 56 -12.31 -0.23 11.80
C PRO A 56 -10.83 0.15 11.89
N GLU A 57 -9.95 -0.69 12.42
CA GLU A 57 -8.50 -0.44 12.33
C GLU A 57 -7.97 -0.66 10.90
N SER A 58 -8.58 -1.59 10.16
CA SER A 58 -8.27 -1.97 8.77
C SER A 58 -6.76 -2.12 8.55
N PRO A 59 -6.06 -2.92 9.37
CA PRO A 59 -4.61 -3.08 9.24
C PRO A 59 -4.27 -3.66 7.86
N LEU A 60 -3.11 -3.27 7.32
CA LEU A 60 -2.60 -3.79 6.07
C LEU A 60 -2.53 -5.33 6.13
N THR A 61 -3.27 -5.99 5.23
CA THR A 61 -3.33 -7.47 5.15
C THR A 61 -2.09 -8.08 4.53
N LEU A 62 -1.31 -7.27 3.81
CA LEU A 62 -0.07 -7.67 3.17
C LEU A 62 1.00 -8.02 4.24
N LYS A 63 1.29 -9.31 4.39
CA LYS A 63 2.29 -9.83 5.34
C LYS A 63 3.73 -9.70 4.83
N THR A 64 3.92 -9.38 3.55
CA THR A 64 5.21 -9.34 2.87
C THR A 64 5.44 -7.98 2.20
N CYS A 65 6.67 -7.68 1.82
CA CYS A 65 6.95 -6.53 0.96
C CYS A 65 6.55 -6.82 -0.49
N LYS A 66 6.05 -5.81 -1.20
CA LYS A 66 5.87 -5.88 -2.66
C LYS A 66 7.20 -6.15 -3.36
N ARG A 67 7.15 -6.82 -4.52
CA ARG A 67 8.36 -7.16 -5.31
C ARG A 67 9.16 -5.92 -5.71
N TRP A 68 8.47 -4.86 -6.08
CA TRP A 68 9.04 -3.56 -6.46
C TRP A 68 9.53 -2.73 -5.26
N CYS A 69 9.37 -3.20 -4.02
CA CYS A 69 9.73 -2.42 -2.84
C CYS A 69 11.24 -2.12 -2.85
N PRO A 70 11.65 -0.84 -2.82
CA PRO A 70 13.06 -0.45 -2.93
C PRO A 70 13.90 -0.95 -1.75
N LEU A 71 13.29 -1.11 -0.58
CA LEU A 71 13.94 -1.59 0.65
C LEU A 71 14.10 -3.12 0.69
N LYS A 72 13.67 -3.86 -0.34
CA LYS A 72 13.78 -5.32 -0.36
C LYS A 72 15.22 -5.80 -0.63
N GLY A 73 16.05 -4.97 -1.25
CA GLY A 73 17.42 -5.28 -1.63
C GLY A 73 18.50 -4.49 -0.88
N GLU A 74 18.12 -3.69 0.13
CA GLU A 74 19.05 -3.01 1.05
C GLU A 74 19.33 -3.87 2.28
#